data_AF-A0A520WEC0-F1
#
_entry.id   AF-A0A520WEC0-F1
#
_cell.length_a   1.000
_cell.length_b   1.000
_cell.length_c   1.000
_cell.angle_alpha   90.00
_cell.angle_beta   90.00
_cell.angle_gamma   90.00
#
_symmetry.space_group_name_H-M   'P 1'
#
loop_
_entity.id
_entity.type
_entity.pdbx_description
1 polymer ?
#
loop_
_entity_poly.entity_id
_entity_poly.type
_entity_poly.pdbx_seq_one_letter_code
_entity_poly.pdbx_strand_id
1 'polypeptide(L)' 'MKINYIVNIIYKSLWFVLFFLIITFDRSNYYSVYTTLGLLVLLTIVAVIRAINLRNEWRPIAEEYFINNVDEE' A
#
# COMPACT_ATOMS: atom_id res chain seq x y z
N MET A 1 -8.79 -4.18 19.01
CA MET A 1 -8.96 -3.48 17.71
C MET A 1 -8.13 -4.22 16.67
N LYS A 2 -8.70 -4.62 15.52
CA LYS A 2 -7.97 -5.40 14.51
C LYS A 2 -6.80 -4.56 13.97
N ILE A 3 -5.56 -4.98 14.21
CA ILE A 3 -4.33 -4.28 13.77
C ILE A 3 -4.38 -3.90 12.28
N ASN A 4 -4.95 -4.77 11.44
CA ASN A 4 -5.14 -4.53 10.00
C ASN A 4 -5.97 -3.27 9.70
N TYR A 5 -6.94 -2.94 10.55
CA TYR A 5 -7.77 -1.74 10.40
C TYR A 5 -6.96 -0.47 10.65
N ILE A 6 -6.12 -0.46 11.70
CA ILE A 6 -5.24 0.66 12.03
C ILE A 6 -4.22 0.89 10.92
N VAL A 7 -3.60 -0.19 10.43
CA VAL A 7 -2.65 -0.12 9.30
C VAL A 7 -3.31 0.47 8.04
N ASN A 8 -4.55 0.07 7.75
CA ASN A 8 -5.27 0.60 6.59
C ASN A 8 -5.63 2.09 6.74
N ILE A 9 -5.98 2.55 7.94
CA ILE A 9 -6.18 3.98 8.22
C ILE A 9 -4.88 4.74 8.00
N ILE A 10 -3.76 4.28 8.58
CA ILE A 10 -2.46 4.95 8.44
C ILE A 10 -2.07 5.07 6.97
N TYR A 11 -2.24 3.99 6.19
CA TYR A 11 -1.97 4.02 4.75
C TYR A 11 -2.80 5.08 4.02
N LYS A 12 -4.12 5.13 4.25
CA LYS A 12 -5.00 6.14 3.64
C LYS A 12 -4.61 7.56 4.04
N SER A 13 -4.27 7.77 5.31
CA SER A 13 -3.82 9.06 5.81
C SER A 13 -2.49 9.49 5.18
N LEU A 14 -1.53 8.58 4.99
CA LEU A 14 -0.26 8.88 4.32
C LEU A 14 -0.48 9.33 2.86
N TRP A 15 -1.42 8.72 2.15
CA TRP A 15 -1.81 9.17 0.81
C TRP A 15 -2.44 10.56 0.81
N PHE A 16 -3.27 10.87 1.80
CA PHE A 16 -3.85 12.20 1.95
C PHE A 16 -2.77 13.25 2.23
N VAL A 17 -1.81 12.95 3.10
CA VAL A 17 -0.65 13.81 3.35
C VAL A 17 0.19 14.01 2.09
N LEU A 18 0.43 12.94 1.32
CA LEU A 18 1.16 13.05 0.05
C LEU A 18 0.41 13.97 -0.93
N PHE A 19 -0.90 13.81 -1.05
CA PHE A 19 -1.72 14.66 -1.92
C PHE A 19 -1.59 16.15 -1.53
N PHE A 20 -1.64 16.46 -0.24
CA PHE A 20 -1.42 17.81 0.25
C PHE A 20 -0.01 18.31 -0.09
N LEU A 21 1.03 17.50 0.17
CA LEU A 21 2.42 17.85 -0.15
C LEU A 21 2.63 18.14 -1.63
N ILE A 22 1.98 17.37 -2.52
CA ILE A 22 2.05 17.59 -3.98
C ILE A 22 1.45 18.96 -4.35
N ILE A 23 0.32 19.34 -3.75
CA ILE A 23 -0.32 20.64 -4.01
C ILE A 23 0.57 21.79 -3.51
N THR A 24 1.16 21.64 -2.33
CA THR A 24 2.02 22.67 -1.73
C THR A 24 3.50 22.52 -2.11
N PHE A 25 3.82 21.76 -3.16
CA PHE A 25 5.19 21.38 -3.46
C PHE A 25 5.99 22.56 -3.99
N ASP A 26 6.99 22.99 -3.22
CA ASP A 26 7.98 23.98 -3.63
C ASP A 26 9.32 23.29 -3.87
N ARG A 27 9.85 23.41 -5.11
CA ARG A 27 11.13 22.81 -5.52
C ARG A 27 12.34 23.59 -5.04
N SER A 28 12.19 24.88 -4.75
CA SER A 28 13.27 25.73 -4.26
C SER A 28 13.55 25.49 -2.77
N ASN A 29 12.56 24.97 -2.05
CA ASN A 29 12.66 24.66 -0.64
C ASN A 29 13.15 23.22 -0.43
N TYR A 30 14.39 23.07 0.04
CA TYR A 30 14.98 21.77 0.36
C TYR A 30 14.12 20.95 1.35
N TYR A 31 13.47 21.59 2.32
CA TYR A 31 12.59 20.87 3.26
C TYR A 31 11.42 20.23 2.53
N SER A 32 10.75 20.95 1.62
CA SER A 32 9.65 20.43 0.80
C SER A 32 10.09 19.25 -0.07
N VAL A 33 11.29 19.33 -0.66
CA VAL A 33 11.88 18.25 -1.46
C VAL A 33 12.14 17.01 -0.61
N TYR A 34 12.88 17.14 0.50
CA TYR A 34 13.27 15.99 1.31
C TYR A 34 12.09 15.35 2.06
N THR A 35 11.11 16.13 2.53
CA THR A 35 9.92 15.58 3.19
C THR A 35 9.06 14.78 2.22
N THR A 36 8.84 15.32 1.02
CA THR A 36 8.07 14.63 -0.03
C THR A 36 8.78 13.36 -0.49
N LEU A 37 10.09 13.42 -0.70
CA LEU A 37 10.90 12.25 -1.07
C LEU A 37 10.87 11.16 0.01
N GLY A 38 11.07 11.54 1.27
CA GLY A 38 11.02 10.61 2.40
C GLY A 38 9.65 9.93 2.53
N LEU A 39 8.57 10.69 2.36
CA LEU A 39 7.21 10.13 2.37
C LEU A 39 6.99 9.15 1.21
N LEU A 40 7.49 9.46 0.01
CA LEU A 40 7.36 8.57 -1.15
C LEU A 40 8.08 7.24 -0.93
N VAL A 41 9.29 7.26 -0.36
CA VAL A 41 10.04 6.03 -0.03
C VAL A 41 9.25 5.19 0.98
N LEU A 42 8.72 5.83 2.03
CA LEU A 42 7.90 5.15 3.04
C LEU A 42 6.64 4.53 2.42
N LEU A 43 5.91 5.29 1.60
CA LEU A 43 4.72 4.79 0.89
C LEU A 43 5.05 3.63 -0.03
N THR A 44 6.22 3.64 -0.67
CA THR A 44 6.67 2.55 -1.55
C THR A 44 6.89 1.27 -0.74
N ILE A 45 7.58 1.35 0.40
CA ILE A 45 7.79 0.18 1.29
C ILE A 45 6.44 -0.39 1.74
N VAL A 46 5.51 0.47 2.18
CA VAL A 46 4.18 0.04 2.60
C VAL A 46 3.40 -0.60 1.43
N ALA A 47 3.50 -0.04 0.22
CA ALA A 47 2.85 -0.58 -0.97
C ALA A 47 3.38 -1.98 -1.31
N VAL A 48 4.70 -2.20 -1.24
CA VAL A 48 5.31 -3.52 -1.48
C VAL A 48 4.83 -4.55 -0.45
N ILE A 49 4.83 -4.21 0.84
CA ILE A 49 4.34 -5.12 1.90
C ILE A 49 2.87 -5.48 1.65
N ARG A 50 2.03 -4.50 1.29
CA ARG A 50 0.62 -4.77 0.97
C ARG A 50 0.45 -5.65 -0.26
N ALA A 51 1.26 -5.45 -1.30
CA ALA A 51 1.22 -6.29 -2.49
C ALA A 51 1.57 -7.75 -2.17
N ILE A 52 2.58 -7.97 -1.33
CA ILE A 52 2.97 -9.32 -0.86
C ILE A 52 1.84 -9.94 -0.02
N ASN A 53 1.28 -9.18 0.93
CA ASN A 53 0.18 -9.68 1.76
C ASN A 53 -1.06 -10.03 0.93
N LEU A 54 -1.43 -9.17 -0.02
CA LEU A 54 -2.54 -9.42 -0.94
C LEU A 54 -2.28 -10.71 -1.72
N ARG A 55 -1.09 -10.86 -2.32
CA ARG A 55 -0.73 -12.10 -3.03
C ARG A 55 -0.86 -13.34 -2.15
N ASN A 56 -0.44 -13.27 -0.89
CA ASN A 56 -0.55 -14.38 0.05
C ASN A 56 -2.01 -14.70 0.40
N GLU A 57 -2.89 -13.70 0.49
CA GLU A 57 -4.33 -13.89 0.68
C GLU A 57 -5.00 -14.52 -0.55
N TRP A 58 -4.57 -14.16 -1.77
CA TRP A 58 -5.10 -14.71 -3.02
C TRP A 58 -4.67 -16.15 -3.30
N ARG A 59 -3.50 -16.57 -2.83
CA ARG A 59 -2.94 -17.90 -3.11
C ARG A 59 -3.88 -19.07 -2.72
N PRO A 60 -4.39 -19.18 -1.48
CA PRO A 60 -5.26 -20.30 -1.11
C PRO A 60 -6.59 -20.30 -1.86
N ILE A 61 -7.15 -19.11 -2.16
CA ILE A 61 -8.39 -18.96 -2.92
C ILE A 61 -8.22 -19.51 -4.34
N ALA A 62 -7.08 -19.19 -4.97
CA ALA A 62 -6.77 -19.72 -6.29
C ALA A 62 -6.58 -21.24 -6.26
N GLU A 63 -5.87 -21.77 -5.27
CA GLU A 63 -5.64 -23.22 -5.12
C GLU A 63 -6.94 -24.00 -4.88
N GLU A 64 -7.83 -23.50 -4.02
CA GLU A 64 -9.16 -24.07 -3.80
C GLU A 64 -10.02 -24.02 -5.06
N TYR A 65 -9.99 -22.91 -5.80
CA TYR A 65 -10.66 -22.81 -7.09
C TYR A 65 -10.12 -23.83 -8.10
N PHE A 66 -8.79 -24.00 -8.20
CA PHE A 66 -8.21 -24.98 -9.11
C PHE A 66 -8.61 -26.42 -8.74
N ILE A 67 -8.54 -26.81 -7.46
CA ILE A 67 -8.90 -28.17 -7.03
C ILE A 67 -10.37 -28.46 -7.36
N ASN A 68 -11.28 -27.58 -6.94
CA ASN A 68 -12.72 -27.81 -7.09
C ASN A 68 -13.20 -27.84 -8.55
N ASN A 69 -12.49 -27.18 -9.48
CA ASN A 69 -12.88 -27.12 -10.89
C ASN A 69 -12.08 -28.07 -11.79
N VAL A 70 -11.01 -28.70 -11.30
CA VAL A 70 -10.27 -29.76 -12.02
C VAL A 70 -10.97 -31.12 -11.91
N ASP A 71 -11.74 -31.33 -10.84
CA ASP A 71 -12.51 -32.56 -10.63
C ASP A 71 -13.85 -32.58 -11.41
N GLU A 72 -14.20 -31.47 -12.10
CA GLU A 72 -15.44 -31.31 -12.89
C GLU A 72 -15.26 -31.49 -14.42
N GLU A 73 -14.02 -31.73 -14.91
CA GLU A 73 -13.70 -32.11 -16.30
C GLU A 73 -13.43 -33.62 -16.44
#